data_AF-A0A973DKX5-F1
#
_entry.id   AF-A0A973DKX5-F1
#
_cell.length_a   1.000
_cell.length_b   1.000
_cell.length_c   1.000
_cell.angle_alpha   90.00
_cell.angle_beta   90.00
_cell.angle_gamma   90.00
#
_symmetry.space_group_name_H-M   'P 1'
#
loop_
_entity.id
_entity.type
_entity.pdbx_description
1 polymer ?
#
loop_
_entity_poly.entity_id
_entity_poly.type
_entity_poly.pdbx_seq_one_letter_code
_entity_poly.pdbx_strand_id
1 'polypeptide(L)'
;MNQSKAIVISILSGLIIGLIGVHLMGYVAAIAIPKAYFLWFKENLFAELAMVILRIVEQFMVFGLLALITGSVLGKITRSHWFVNSIICYFSVLLYFSVGSAFVYGGSISNPFAGFSMLYFLPSLVLPACLIAATYMASPRDNKINKDA
;
A
#
# COMPACT_ATOMS: atom_id res chain seq x y z
N MET A 1 3.12 -23.22 11.61
CA MET A 1 2.11 -22.93 10.58
C MET A 1 2.68 -23.40 9.24
N ASN A 2 1.92 -24.15 8.42
CA ASN A 2 2.41 -24.62 7.11
C ASN A 2 2.76 -23.43 6.21
N GLN A 3 3.90 -23.50 5.51
CA GLN A 3 4.38 -22.48 4.57
C GLN A 3 3.30 -22.07 3.56
N SER A 4 2.55 -23.05 3.04
CA SER A 4 1.43 -22.81 2.11
C SER A 4 0.35 -21.89 2.69
N LYS A 5 0.04 -21.99 4.00
CA LYS A 5 -0.96 -21.14 4.64
C LYS A 5 -0.47 -19.68 4.74
N ALA A 6 0.82 -19.48 5.02
CA ALA A 6 1.43 -18.14 5.08
C ALA A 6 1.37 -17.41 3.73
N ILE A 7 1.65 -18.14 2.64
CA ILE A 7 1.58 -17.63 1.28
C ILE A 7 0.15 -17.20 0.95
N VAL A 8 -0.83 -18.08 1.18
CA VAL A 8 -2.25 -17.78 0.92
C VAL A 8 -2.73 -16.57 1.71
N ILE A 9 -2.34 -16.45 2.99
CA ILE A 9 -2.68 -15.28 3.82
C ILE A 9 -2.08 -14.00 3.24
N SER A 10 -0.83 -14.04 2.79
CA SER A 10 -0.15 -12.86 2.22
C SER A 10 -0.79 -12.41 0.91
N ILE A 11 -1.17 -13.36 0.06
CA ILE A 11 -1.87 -13.09 -1.21
C ILE A 11 -3.23 -12.45 -0.92
N LEU A 12 -4.05 -13.09 -0.08
CA LEU A 12 -5.38 -12.59 0.28
C LEU A 12 -5.31 -11.20 0.91
N SER A 13 -4.34 -10.98 1.80
CA SER A 13 -4.16 -9.67 2.45
C SER A 13 -3.81 -8.58 1.43
N GLY A 14 -2.91 -8.86 0.49
CA GLY A 14 -2.57 -7.93 -0.58
C GLY A 14 -3.78 -7.58 -1.47
N LEU A 15 -4.56 -8.58 -1.87
CA LEU A 15 -5.79 -8.36 -2.66
C LEU A 15 -6.82 -7.51 -1.89
N ILE A 16 -7.03 -7.80 -0.61
CA ILE A 16 -7.96 -7.06 0.25
C ILE A 16 -7.53 -5.60 0.42
N ILE A 17 -6.23 -5.34 0.67
CA ILE A 17 -5.71 -3.97 0.74
C ILE A 17 -6.00 -3.22 -0.56
N GLY A 18 -5.70 -3.84 -1.70
CA GLY A 18 -5.94 -3.25 -3.02
C GLY A 18 -7.39 -2.83 -3.18
N LEU A 19 -8.32 -3.72 -2.84
CA LEU A 19 -9.76 -3.49 -2.99
C LEU A 19 -10.32 -2.43 -2.03
N ILE A 20 -9.94 -2.49 -0.75
CA ILE A 20 -10.37 -1.51 0.26
C ILE A 20 -9.80 -0.14 -0.04
N GLY A 21 -8.51 -0.06 -0.39
CA GLY A 21 -7.88 1.22 -0.64
C GLY A 21 -8.47 1.92 -1.86
N VAL A 22 -8.84 1.19 -2.93
CA VAL A 22 -9.51 1.79 -4.10
C VAL A 22 -10.87 2.39 -3.71
N HIS A 23 -11.65 1.70 -2.86
CA HIS A 23 -12.91 2.24 -2.35
C HIS A 23 -12.70 3.48 -1.47
N LEU A 24 -11.72 3.45 -0.57
CA LEU A 24 -11.42 4.56 0.33
C LEU A 24 -10.92 5.80 -0.40
N MET A 25 -10.14 5.61 -1.46
CA MET A 25 -9.67 6.71 -2.31
C MET A 25 -10.84 7.45 -2.98
N GLY A 26 -11.93 6.76 -3.31
CA GLY A 26 -13.16 7.41 -3.77
C GLY A 26 -13.77 8.38 -2.74
N TYR A 27 -13.67 8.07 -1.45
CA TYR A 27 -14.13 8.97 -0.38
C TYR A 27 -13.17 10.12 -0.12
N VAL A 28 -11.85 9.89 -0.20
CA VAL A 28 -10.86 10.95 0.01
C VAL A 28 -10.88 11.96 -1.13
N ALA A 29 -11.09 11.51 -2.37
CA ALA A 29 -11.30 12.37 -3.53
C ALA A 29 -12.52 13.31 -3.39
N ALA A 30 -13.48 12.98 -2.52
CA ALA A 30 -14.65 13.81 -2.24
C ALA A 30 -14.38 14.95 -1.24
N ILE A 31 -13.21 14.99 -0.59
CA ILE A 31 -12.86 16.04 0.37
C ILE A 31 -12.52 17.32 -0.39
N ALA A 32 -13.27 18.39 -0.11
CA ALA A 32 -13.04 19.71 -0.72
C ALA A 32 -11.72 20.31 -0.22
N ILE A 33 -10.77 20.50 -1.14
CA ILE A 33 -9.47 21.11 -0.82
C ILE A 33 -9.57 22.64 -0.87
N PRO A 34 -9.06 23.36 0.14
CA PRO A 34 -9.12 24.81 0.17
C PRO A 34 -8.42 25.45 -1.04
N LYS A 35 -9.07 26.41 -1.69
CA LYS A 35 -8.49 27.16 -2.83
C LYS A 35 -7.17 27.85 -2.49
N ALA A 36 -6.98 28.24 -1.23
CA ALA A 36 -5.77 28.85 -0.72
C ALA A 36 -4.51 27.97 -0.89
N TYR A 37 -4.66 26.64 -0.81
CA TYR A 37 -3.57 25.69 -1.03
C TYR A 37 -3.01 25.81 -2.46
N PHE A 38 -3.90 25.79 -3.46
CA PHE A 38 -3.50 25.91 -4.86
C PHE A 38 -2.98 27.31 -5.22
N LEU A 39 -3.54 28.36 -4.61
CA LEU A 39 -3.06 29.73 -4.77
C LEU A 39 -1.60 29.88 -4.30
N TRP A 40 -1.27 29.34 -3.13
CA TRP A 40 0.10 29.40 -2.61
C TRP A 40 1.11 28.73 -3.54
N PHE A 41 0.78 27.55 -4.10
CA PHE A 41 1.66 26.85 -5.06
C PHE A 41 1.77 27.56 -6.40
N LYS A 42 0.68 28.20 -6.86
CA LYS A 42 0.69 29.00 -8.10
C LYS A 42 1.59 30.23 -7.96
N GLU A 43 1.63 30.85 -6.79
CA GLU A 43 2.38 32.08 -6.54
C GLU A 43 3.87 31.81 -6.24
N ASN A 44 4.21 30.69 -5.59
CA ASN A 44 5.57 30.46 -5.08
C ASN A 44 6.37 29.38 -5.83
N LEU A 45 5.70 28.46 -6.56
CA LEU A 45 6.34 27.27 -7.14
C LEU A 45 5.75 26.95 -8.54
N PHE A 46 5.03 25.84 -8.66
CA PHE A 46 4.37 25.35 -9.86
C PHE A 46 3.02 24.73 -9.45
N ALA A 47 1.95 25.07 -10.15
CA ALA A 47 0.60 24.59 -9.83
C ALA A 47 0.48 23.06 -9.90
N GLU A 48 1.24 22.39 -10.79
CA GLU A 48 1.23 20.94 -10.91
C GLU A 48 1.82 20.22 -9.70
N LEU A 49 2.81 20.83 -9.03
CA LEU A 49 3.43 20.26 -7.84
C LEU A 49 2.42 20.13 -6.68
N ALA A 50 1.48 21.08 -6.58
CA ALA A 50 0.41 21.06 -5.59
C ALA A 50 -0.45 19.78 -5.71
N MET A 51 -0.79 19.40 -6.95
CA MET A 51 -1.57 18.21 -7.26
C MET A 51 -0.78 16.93 -6.98
N VAL A 52 0.51 16.92 -7.29
CA VAL A 52 1.37 15.75 -7.01
C VAL A 52 1.51 15.51 -5.50
N ILE A 53 1.81 16.55 -4.72
CA ILE A 53 1.96 16.43 -3.25
C ILE A 53 0.65 15.97 -2.61
N LEU A 54 -0.46 16.57 -3.02
CA LEU A 54 -1.78 16.20 -2.56
C LEU A 54 -2.08 14.71 -2.84
N ARG A 55 -1.80 14.23 -4.06
CA ARG A 55 -1.99 12.83 -4.43
C ARG A 55 -1.14 11.87 -3.61
N ILE A 56 0.10 12.26 -3.28
CA ILE A 56 0.98 11.46 -2.43
C ILE A 56 0.38 11.36 -1.02
N VAL A 57 -0.09 12.47 -0.45
CA VAL A 57 -0.70 12.49 0.89
C VAL A 57 -1.97 11.65 0.94
N GLU A 58 -2.85 11.80 -0.05
CA GLU A 58 -4.08 11.01 -0.18
C GLU A 58 -3.79 9.50 -0.27
N GLN A 59 -2.88 9.10 -1.15
CA GLN A 59 -2.50 7.69 -1.28
C GLN A 59 -1.83 7.13 -0.04
N PHE A 60 -0.98 7.93 0.63
CA PHE A 60 -0.32 7.50 1.86
C PHE A 60 -1.32 7.30 3.00
N MET A 61 -2.28 8.22 3.17
CA MET A 61 -3.33 8.10 4.19
C MET A 61 -4.17 6.84 4.03
N VAL A 62 -4.52 6.49 2.79
CA VAL A 62 -5.37 5.34 2.49
C VAL A 62 -4.56 4.04 2.45
N PHE A 63 -3.62 3.94 1.52
CA PHE A 63 -2.90 2.70 1.25
C PHE A 63 -1.71 2.49 2.17
N GLY A 64 -1.01 3.56 2.55
CA GLY A 64 0.09 3.48 3.51
C GLY A 64 -0.38 2.96 4.87
N LEU A 65 -1.50 3.47 5.38
CA LEU A 65 -2.08 2.99 6.64
C LEU A 65 -2.52 1.52 6.56
N LEU A 66 -3.22 1.12 5.48
CA LEU A 66 -3.63 -0.27 5.26
C LEU A 66 -2.42 -1.22 5.12
N ALA A 67 -1.36 -0.77 4.46
CA ALA A 67 -0.11 -1.52 4.32
C ALA A 67 0.61 -1.67 5.66
N LEU A 68 0.63 -0.64 6.52
CA LEU A 68 1.18 -0.74 7.87
C LEU A 68 0.41 -1.74 8.73
N ILE A 69 -0.93 -1.69 8.71
CA ILE A 69 -1.77 -2.64 9.46
C ILE A 69 -1.50 -4.07 8.97
N THR A 70 -1.50 -4.26 7.66
CA THR A 70 -1.27 -5.58 7.07
C THR A 70 0.14 -6.10 7.34
N GLY A 71 1.17 -5.26 7.22
CA GLY A 71 2.54 -5.61 7.60
C GLY A 71 2.65 -6.01 9.07
N SER A 72 1.95 -5.31 9.97
CA SER A 72 1.88 -5.66 11.39
C SER A 72 1.23 -7.03 11.62
N VAL A 73 0.12 -7.31 10.93
CA VAL A 73 -0.57 -8.61 10.99
C VAL A 73 0.32 -9.72 10.44
N LEU A 74 0.97 -9.51 9.29
CA LEU A 74 1.90 -10.46 8.69
C LEU A 74 3.07 -10.76 9.63
N GLY A 75 3.72 -9.74 10.20
CA GLY A 75 4.81 -9.91 11.17
C GLY A 75 4.38 -10.67 12.44
N LYS A 76 3.12 -10.53 12.87
CA LYS A 76 2.57 -11.29 14.02
C LYS A 76 2.19 -12.72 13.68
N ILE A 77 1.72 -13.00 12.47
CA ILE A 77 1.22 -14.33 12.10
C ILE A 77 2.34 -15.22 11.56
N THR A 78 3.32 -14.64 10.86
CA THR A 78 4.38 -15.39 10.17
C THR A 78 5.76 -15.16 10.79
N ARG A 79 6.27 -16.19 11.48
CA ARG A 79 7.53 -16.13 12.24
C ARG A 79 8.80 -16.20 11.39
N SER A 80 8.85 -17.04 10.35
CA SER A 80 10.13 -17.37 9.69
C SER A 80 10.45 -16.54 8.45
N HIS A 81 9.47 -15.89 7.83
CA HIS A 81 9.64 -15.27 6.51
C HIS A 81 8.84 -13.97 6.35
N TRP A 82 8.85 -13.11 7.38
CA TRP A 82 8.17 -11.82 7.34
C TRP A 82 8.53 -11.01 6.07
N PHE A 83 9.80 -11.05 5.67
CA PHE A 83 10.29 -10.36 4.47
C PHE A 83 9.67 -10.91 3.18
N VAL A 84 9.72 -12.24 3.01
CA VAL A 84 9.14 -12.91 1.83
C VAL A 84 7.65 -12.69 1.75
N ASN A 85 6.94 -12.70 2.89
CA ASN A 85 5.52 -12.45 2.93
C ASN A 85 5.17 -10.99 2.59
N SER A 86 5.97 -10.02 3.03
CA SER A 86 5.82 -8.62 2.61
C SER A 86 6.04 -8.46 1.10
N ILE A 87 7.01 -9.19 0.51
CA ILE A 87 7.23 -9.21 -0.94
C ILE A 87 6.05 -9.84 -1.69
N ILE A 88 5.55 -10.99 -1.23
CA ILE A 88 4.38 -11.67 -1.83
C ILE A 88 3.13 -10.78 -1.73
N CYS A 89 2.92 -10.12 -0.59
CA CYS A 89 1.85 -9.15 -0.39
C CYS A 89 1.96 -8.00 -1.40
N TYR A 90 3.17 -7.47 -1.59
CA TYR A 90 3.43 -6.42 -2.59
C TYR A 90 3.13 -6.87 -4.02
N PHE A 91 3.62 -8.05 -4.43
CA PHE A 91 3.30 -8.61 -5.74
C PHE A 91 1.80 -8.82 -5.95
N SER A 92 1.07 -9.20 -4.90
CA SER A 92 -0.38 -9.40 -4.97
C SER A 92 -1.12 -8.07 -5.18
N VAL A 93 -0.66 -6.99 -4.55
CA VAL A 93 -1.19 -5.64 -4.80
C VAL A 93 -0.89 -5.20 -6.23
N LEU A 94 0.35 -5.41 -6.72
CA LEU A 94 0.70 -5.12 -8.12
C LEU A 94 -0.18 -5.88 -9.11
N LEU A 95 -0.42 -7.17 -8.86
CA LEU A 95 -1.28 -8.01 -9.69
C LEU A 95 -2.72 -7.50 -9.67
N TYR A 96 -3.25 -7.15 -8.49
CA TYR A 96 -4.57 -6.53 -8.37
C TYR A 96 -4.67 -5.25 -9.22
N PHE A 97 -3.67 -4.37 -9.18
CA PHE A 97 -3.69 -3.17 -10.01
C PHE A 97 -3.51 -3.47 -11.49
N SER A 98 -2.73 -4.47 -11.88
CA SER A 98 -2.57 -4.85 -13.28
C SER A 98 -3.81 -5.50 -13.89
N VAL A 99 -4.39 -6.47 -13.20
CA VAL A 99 -5.48 -7.29 -13.72
C VAL A 99 -6.84 -6.76 -13.25
N GLY A 100 -6.97 -6.46 -11.96
CA GLY A 100 -8.21 -5.99 -11.35
C GLY A 100 -8.60 -4.60 -11.85
N SER A 101 -7.67 -3.66 -11.93
CA SER A 101 -8.00 -2.32 -12.47
C SER A 101 -8.33 -2.36 -13.96
N ALA A 102 -7.64 -3.21 -14.75
CA ALA A 102 -7.95 -3.42 -16.16
C ALA A 102 -9.37 -3.97 -16.35
N PHE A 103 -9.77 -4.93 -15.52
CA PHE A 103 -11.10 -5.54 -15.58
C PHE A 103 -12.21 -4.58 -15.14
N VAL A 104 -12.00 -3.82 -14.06
CA VAL A 104 -13.02 -2.93 -13.49
C VAL A 104 -13.14 -1.61 -14.25
N TYR A 105 -12.03 -1.06 -14.72
CA TYR A 105 -11.99 0.27 -15.33
C TYR A 105 -11.63 0.28 -16.82
N GLY A 106 -11.46 -0.88 -17.46
CA GLY A 106 -11.22 -0.99 -18.91
C GLY A 106 -9.82 -0.62 -19.39
N GLY A 107 -8.82 -0.63 -18.50
CA GLY A 107 -7.42 -0.32 -18.84
C GLY A 107 -6.67 -1.47 -19.52
N SER A 108 -5.52 -1.17 -20.14
CA SER A 108 -4.64 -2.20 -20.70
C SER A 108 -3.87 -2.93 -19.59
N ILE A 109 -3.95 -4.26 -19.57
CA ILE A 109 -3.20 -5.12 -18.62
C ILE A 109 -1.68 -4.89 -18.75
N SER A 110 -1.21 -4.64 -19.98
CA SER A 110 0.21 -4.39 -20.27
C SER A 110 0.73 -3.06 -19.75
N ASN A 111 -0.18 -2.12 -19.42
CA ASN A 111 0.18 -0.83 -18.84
C ASN A 111 -0.83 -0.40 -17.77
N PRO A 112 -0.78 -1.02 -16.58
CA PRO A 112 -1.73 -0.80 -15.49
C PRO A 112 -1.82 0.66 -15.03
N PHE A 113 -0.73 1.41 -15.24
CA PHE A 113 -0.53 2.73 -14.68
C PHE A 113 -0.68 3.86 -15.71
N ALA A 114 -0.78 3.55 -17.01
CA ALA A 114 -0.89 4.56 -18.06
C ALA A 114 -2.21 5.34 -18.07
N GLY A 115 -3.30 4.76 -17.55
CA GLY A 115 -4.61 5.42 -17.50
C GLY A 115 -4.89 6.17 -16.19
N PHE A 116 -4.17 5.84 -15.12
CA PHE A 116 -4.45 6.32 -13.77
C PHE A 116 -3.24 7.03 -13.19
N SER A 117 -3.06 8.29 -13.59
CA SER A 117 -2.04 9.19 -13.02
C SER A 117 -2.16 9.35 -11.49
N MET A 118 -3.28 8.94 -10.90
CA MET A 118 -3.53 8.91 -9.47
C MET A 118 -3.00 7.64 -8.77
N LEU A 119 -2.66 6.55 -9.48
CA LEU A 119 -2.31 5.26 -8.85
C LEU A 119 -0.82 4.89 -8.98
N TYR A 120 -0.01 5.75 -9.60
CA TYR A 120 1.40 5.48 -9.90
C TYR A 120 2.28 5.35 -8.64
N PHE A 121 1.96 6.09 -7.57
CA PHE A 121 2.74 6.11 -6.33
C PHE A 121 2.34 4.99 -5.34
N LEU A 122 1.29 4.26 -5.68
CA LEU A 122 0.64 3.33 -4.76
C LEU A 122 1.49 2.08 -4.52
N PRO A 123 2.10 1.43 -5.54
CA PRO A 123 3.02 0.32 -5.29
C PRO A 123 4.25 0.76 -4.49
N SER A 124 4.81 1.92 -4.79
CA SER A 124 6.01 2.42 -4.10
C SER A 124 5.78 2.71 -2.62
N LEU A 125 4.54 2.92 -2.17
CA LEU A 125 4.19 3.13 -0.76
C LEU A 125 3.92 1.82 0.00
N VAL A 126 3.43 0.78 -0.66
CA VAL A 126 2.99 -0.47 -0.01
C VAL A 126 4.15 -1.29 0.53
N LEU A 127 5.20 -1.51 -0.27
CA LEU A 127 6.32 -2.38 0.14
C LEU A 127 7.09 -1.82 1.36
N PRO A 128 7.52 -0.53 1.38
CA PRO A 128 8.22 0.03 2.52
C PRO A 128 7.36 0.03 3.79
N ALA A 129 6.08 0.39 3.69
CA ALA A 129 5.15 0.38 4.82
C ALA A 129 4.97 -1.03 5.41
N CYS A 130 4.71 -2.03 4.55
CA CYS A 130 4.61 -3.43 4.96
C CYS A 130 5.89 -3.93 5.63
N LEU A 131 7.07 -3.58 5.09
CA LEU A 131 8.36 -3.99 5.65
C LEU A 131 8.64 -3.35 7.00
N ILE A 132 8.43 -2.03 7.16
CA ILE A 132 8.65 -1.32 8.42
C ILE A 132 7.76 -1.90 9.52
N ALA A 133 6.47 -2.10 9.25
CA ALA A 133 5.55 -2.65 10.25
C ALA A 133 5.87 -4.13 10.58
N ALA A 134 6.22 -4.94 9.57
CA ALA A 134 6.54 -6.35 9.78
C ALA A 134 7.84 -6.53 10.57
N THR A 135 8.90 -5.77 10.25
CA THR A 135 10.20 -5.79 10.96
C THR A 135 10.05 -5.35 12.41
N TYR A 136 9.39 -4.21 12.65
CA TYR A 136 9.20 -3.67 13.99
C TYR A 136 8.46 -4.66 14.90
N MET A 137 7.47 -5.37 14.38
CA MET A 137 6.68 -6.35 15.15
C MET A 137 7.36 -7.72 15.29
N ALA A 138 8.26 -8.09 14.36
CA ALA A 138 9.04 -9.31 14.45
C ALA A 138 10.17 -9.21 15.51
N SER A 139 10.81 -8.03 15.62
CA SER A 139 11.99 -7.80 16.48
C SER A 139 11.80 -8.16 17.98
N PRO A 140 10.69 -7.82 18.67
CA PRO A 140 10.48 -8.19 20.08
C PRO A 140 10.30 -9.70 20.29
N ARG A 141 9.92 -10.44 19.25
CA ARG A 141 9.53 -11.85 19.35
C ARG A 141 10.72 -12.78 19.23
N ASP A 142 11.67 -12.47 18.36
CA ASP A 142 12.96 -13.17 18.28
C ASP A 142 13.79 -12.95 19.56
N ASN A 143 13.77 -11.73 20.10
CA ASN A 143 14.45 -11.41 21.36
C ASN A 143 13.87 -12.11 22.60
N LYS A 144 12.61 -12.56 22.56
CA LYS A 144 11.99 -13.31 23.66
C LYS A 144 12.42 -14.78 23.63
N ILE A 145 12.46 -15.39 22.45
CA ILE A 145 12.86 -16.79 22.28
C ILE A 145 14.34 -16.98 22.61
N ASN A 146 15.21 -16.04 22.22
CA ASN A 146 16.65 -16.10 22.57
C ASN A 146 16.94 -15.88 24.07
N LYS A 147 15.96 -15.42 24.86
CA LYS A 147 16.08 -15.31 26.32
C LYS A 147 15.53 -16.54 27.07
N ASP A 148 14.69 -17.32 26.39
CA ASP A 148 14.06 -18.53 26.93
C ASP A 148 14.78 -19.82 26.48
N ALA A 149 15.91 -19.69 25.76
CA ALA A 149 16.79 -20.77 25.29
C ALA A 149 18.13 -20.72 26.00
#